data_AF-A0A941IUX6-F1
#
_entry.id   AF-A0A941IUX6-F1
#
_cell.length_a   1.000
_cell.length_b   1.000
_cell.length_c   1.000
_cell.angle_alpha   90.00
_cell.angle_beta   90.00
_cell.angle_gamma   90.00
#
_symmetry.space_group_name_H-M   'P 1'
#
loop_
_entity.id
_entity.type
_entity.pdbx_description
1 polymer ?
#
loop_
_entity_poly.entity_id
_entity_poly.type
_entity_poly.pdbx_seq_one_letter_code
_entity_poly.pdbx_strand_id
1 'polypeptide(L)'
;AQALDHASGYLLAAGVLVALSRQTTEPATLHVHTHLARTAHALLGLGNGTSEPPFEPLALDDCMNEQDTPSGRLRYPRPAFLPTVPMAQPYDYPSVGGIWGTDAPEWSPGR
;
A
#
# COMPACT_ATOMS: atom_id res chain seq x y z
N ALA A 1 -1.04 -12.44 13.62
CA ALA A 1 -2.11 -11.97 12.72
C ALA A 1 -1.54 -11.04 11.65
N GLN A 2 -0.94 -9.90 12.01
CA GLN A 2 -0.47 -8.86 11.06
C GLN A 2 0.34 -9.36 9.84
N ALA A 3 1.35 -10.21 10.03
CA ALA A 3 2.21 -10.66 8.93
C ALA A 3 1.45 -11.43 7.83
N LEU A 4 0.48 -12.25 8.23
CA LEU A 4 -0.31 -13.04 7.28
C LEU A 4 -1.25 -12.14 6.48
N ASP A 5 -1.97 -11.26 7.17
CA ASP A 5 -2.92 -10.34 6.55
C ASP A 5 -2.21 -9.39 5.58
N HIS A 6 -1.06 -8.82 5.99
CA HIS A 6 -0.24 -7.96 5.12
C HIS A 6 0.35 -8.72 3.94
N ALA A 7 0.90 -9.92 4.14
CA ALA A 7 1.45 -10.71 3.04
C ALA A 7 0.38 -11.05 1.99
N SER A 8 -0.81 -11.48 2.42
CA SER A 8 -1.93 -11.74 1.51
C SER A 8 -2.42 -10.46 0.81
N GLY A 9 -2.44 -9.33 1.51
CA GLY A 9 -2.76 -8.02 0.91
C GLY A 9 -1.75 -7.60 -0.16
N TYR A 10 -0.45 -7.72 0.10
CA TYR A 10 0.59 -7.40 -0.88
C TYR A 10 0.56 -8.33 -2.10
N LEU A 11 0.29 -9.62 -1.91
CA LEU A 11 0.11 -10.56 -3.01
C LEU A 11 -1.08 -10.18 -3.91
N LEU A 12 -2.19 -9.73 -3.31
CA LEU A 12 -3.36 -9.26 -4.05
C LEU A 12 -3.01 -7.99 -4.85
N ALA A 13 -2.39 -7.01 -4.20
CA ALA A 13 -1.97 -5.75 -4.84
C ALA A 13 -1.01 -6.01 -6.02
N ALA A 14 -0.01 -6.88 -5.83
CA ALA A 14 0.90 -7.28 -6.90
C ALA A 14 0.15 -7.94 -8.07
N GLY A 15 -0.79 -8.84 -7.79
CA GLY A 15 -1.63 -9.46 -8.83
C GLY A 15 -2.47 -8.45 -9.61
N VAL A 16 -3.03 -7.44 -8.93
CA VAL A 16 -3.77 -6.34 -9.57
C VAL A 16 -2.86 -5.51 -10.46
N LEU A 17 -1.66 -5.15 -10.01
CA LEU A 17 -0.70 -4.39 -10.81
C LEU A 17 -0.27 -5.15 -12.07
N VAL A 18 -0.03 -6.46 -11.95
CA VAL A 18 0.25 -7.33 -13.12
C VAL A 18 -0.94 -7.37 -14.08
N ALA A 19 -2.16 -7.47 -13.55
CA ALA A 19 -3.37 -7.48 -14.35
C ALA A 19 -3.60 -6.17 -15.11
N LEU A 20 -3.37 -5.02 -14.46
CA LEU A 20 -3.44 -3.71 -15.09
C LEU A 20 -2.36 -3.54 -16.15
N SER A 21 -1.13 -3.97 -15.86
CA SER A 21 -0.02 -3.92 -16.82
C SER A 21 -0.33 -4.73 -18.09
N ARG A 22 -0.90 -5.94 -17.96
CA ARG A 22 -1.32 -6.76 -19.12
C ARG A 22 -2.47 -6.13 -19.92
N GLN A 23 -3.41 -5.48 -19.24
CA GLN A 23 -4.51 -4.78 -19.89
C GLN A 23 -4.06 -3.63 -20.81
N THR A 24 -2.84 -3.11 -20.61
CA THR A 24 -2.29 -2.05 -21.49
C THR A 24 -1.98 -2.55 -22.91
N THR A 25 -1.74 -3.85 -23.08
CA THR A 25 -1.40 -4.45 -24.39
C THR A 25 -2.56 -5.23 -24.97
N GLU A 26 -3.38 -5.87 -24.13
CA GLU A 26 -4.51 -6.70 -24.55
C GLU A 26 -5.73 -6.39 -23.67
N PRO A 27 -6.86 -5.93 -24.23
CA PRO A 27 -8.07 -5.67 -23.44
C PRO A 27 -8.66 -6.99 -22.95
N ALA A 28 -8.37 -7.35 -21.70
CA ALA A 28 -8.85 -8.56 -21.04
C ALA A 28 -9.22 -8.27 -19.59
N THR A 29 -10.34 -8.83 -19.14
CA THR A 29 -10.69 -8.83 -17.70
C THR A 29 -9.94 -9.97 -17.01
N LEU A 30 -9.20 -9.64 -15.96
CA LEU A 30 -8.43 -10.61 -15.18
C LEU A 30 -8.97 -10.68 -13.75
N HIS A 31 -9.10 -11.89 -13.23
CA HIS A 31 -9.53 -12.14 -11.85
C HIS A 31 -8.33 -12.57 -11.00
N VAL A 32 -8.08 -11.85 -9.90
CA VAL A 32 -7.00 -12.14 -8.95
C VAL A 32 -7.61 -12.64 -7.65
N HIS A 33 -7.12 -13.79 -7.16
CA HIS A 33 -7.54 -14.37 -5.88
C HIS A 33 -6.34 -14.55 -4.97
N THR A 34 -6.53 -14.24 -3.69
CA THR A 34 -5.60 -14.61 -2.62
C THR A 34 -6.35 -15.37 -1.54
N HIS A 35 -5.66 -16.31 -0.88
CA HIS A 35 -6.22 -17.10 0.20
C HIS A 35 -5.24 -17.07 1.37
N LEU A 36 -5.71 -16.61 2.54
CA LEU A 36 -4.92 -16.59 3.76
C LEU A 36 -4.32 -17.97 4.07
N ALA A 37 -5.09 -19.05 3.92
CA ALA A 37 -4.60 -20.41 4.14
C ALA A 37 -3.43 -20.79 3.22
N ARG A 38 -3.48 -20.38 1.94
CA ARG A 38 -2.40 -20.64 0.99
C ARG A 38 -1.17 -19.79 1.29
N THR A 39 -1.35 -18.53 1.69
CA THR A 39 -0.25 -17.66 2.13
C THR A 39 0.40 -18.22 3.40
N ALA A 40 -0.40 -18.66 4.38
CA ALA A 40 0.11 -19.27 5.61
C ALA A 40 0.89 -20.55 5.30
N HIS A 41 0.36 -21.42 4.43
CA HIS A 41 1.05 -22.63 4.01
C HIS A 41 2.40 -22.33 3.35
N ALA A 42 2.46 -21.32 2.47
CA ALA A 42 3.71 -20.90 1.84
C ALA A 42 4.71 -20.36 2.87
N LEU A 43 4.27 -19.49 3.80
CA LEU A 43 5.11 -18.93 4.86
C LEU A 43 5.68 -20.02 5.77
N LEU A 44 4.87 -20.99 6.17
CA LEU A 44 5.30 -22.13 6.98
C LEU A 44 6.28 -23.05 6.23
N GLY A 45 6.17 -23.12 4.90
CA GLY A 45 7.06 -23.88 4.03
C GLY A 45 8.46 -23.26 3.84
N LEU A 46 8.66 -22.00 4.20
CA LEU A 46 9.96 -21.32 4.12
C LEU A 46 10.97 -21.82 5.17
N GLY A 47 10.48 -22.53 6.20
CA GLY A 47 11.29 -22.97 7.33
C GLY A 47 11.71 -21.81 8.25
N ASN A 48 12.42 -22.13 9.32
CA ASN A 48 12.97 -21.12 10.23
C ASN A 48 14.34 -20.72 9.67
N GLY A 49 14.43 -19.53 9.06
CA GLY A 49 15.69 -19.03 8.50
C GLY A 49 16.82 -19.06 9.55
N THR A 50 18.01 -19.50 9.15
CA THR A 50 19.21 -19.43 10.01
C THR A 50 19.73 -18.00 9.98
N SER A 51 19.56 -17.27 11.08
CA SER A 51 19.85 -15.84 11.24
C SER A 51 18.74 -14.94 10.72
N GLU A 52 17.85 -14.51 11.63
CA GLU A 52 17.15 -13.25 11.42
C GLU A 52 18.21 -12.14 11.33
N PRO A 53 18.21 -11.30 10.29
CA PRO A 53 18.97 -10.07 10.35
C PRO A 53 18.50 -9.29 11.59
N PRO A 54 19.39 -8.53 12.26
CA PRO A 54 18.98 -7.70 13.37
C PRO A 54 17.78 -6.84 12.94
N PHE A 55 16.68 -6.96 13.68
CA PHE A 55 15.53 -6.11 13.50
C PHE A 55 15.96 -4.70 13.90
N GLU A 56 16.26 -3.85 12.91
CA GLU A 56 16.37 -2.42 13.14
C GLU A 56 14.95 -1.84 13.07
N PRO A 57 14.43 -1.28 14.17
CA PRO A 57 13.16 -0.59 14.13
C PRO A 57 13.23 0.50 13.08
N LEU A 58 12.29 0.47 12.14
CA LEU A 58 12.11 1.58 11.22
C LEU A 58 11.95 2.86 12.05
N ALA A 59 12.79 3.87 11.79
CA ALA A 59 12.59 5.18 12.39
C ALA A 59 11.24 5.70 11.87
N LEU A 60 10.22 5.65 12.74
CA LEU A 60 8.84 5.92 12.34
C LEU A 60 8.74 7.30 11.67
N ASP A 61 9.52 8.28 12.15
CA ASP A 61 9.59 9.63 11.59
C ASP A 61 10.00 9.65 10.10
N ASP A 62 10.83 8.71 9.63
CA ASP A 62 11.24 8.64 8.20
C ASP A 62 10.07 8.28 7.27
N CYS A 63 9.04 7.67 7.83
CA CYS A 63 7.87 7.15 7.12
C CYS A 63 6.61 7.95 7.36
N MET A 64 6.69 9.08 8.07
CA MET A 64 5.56 9.95 8.36
C MET A 64 5.75 11.31 7.67
N ASN A 65 4.65 11.91 7.26
CA ASN A 65 4.57 13.32 6.89
C ASN A 65 3.73 14.07 7.92
N GLU A 66 3.97 15.39 7.99
CA GLU A 66 3.16 16.32 8.77
C GLU A 66 2.74 17.50 7.92
N GLN A 67 1.46 17.86 7.98
CA GLN A 67 0.91 18.98 7.21
C GLN A 67 -0.20 19.69 7.99
N ASP A 68 -0.28 21.02 7.86
CA ASP A 68 -1.43 21.79 8.32
C ASP A 68 -2.59 21.61 7.32
N THR A 69 -3.74 21.17 7.82
CA THR A 69 -4.98 20.98 7.05
C THR A 69 -6.08 21.90 7.60
N PRO A 70 -7.20 22.08 6.88
CA PRO A 70 -8.34 22.87 7.38
C PRO A 70 -8.92 22.37 8.71
N SER A 71 -8.72 21.08 9.06
CA SER A 71 -9.17 20.50 10.33
C SER A 71 -8.07 20.45 11.40
N GLY A 72 -6.89 21.01 11.13
CA GLY A 72 -5.75 21.07 12.05
C GLY A 72 -4.50 20.40 11.50
N ARG A 73 -3.47 20.30 12.35
CA ARG A 73 -2.21 19.64 12.01
C ARG A 73 -2.39 18.13 12.00
N LEU A 74 -2.06 17.50 10.88
CA LEU A 74 -2.14 16.05 10.70
C LEU A 74 -0.74 15.46 10.60
N ARG A 75 -0.54 14.32 11.27
CA ARG A 75 0.63 13.45 11.15
C ARG A 75 0.17 12.09 10.61
N TYR A 76 0.69 11.67 9.47
CA TYR A 76 0.18 10.53 8.71
C TYR A 76 1.31 9.75 8.02
N PRO A 77 1.14 8.44 7.73
CA PRO A 77 2.17 7.66 7.06
C PRO A 77 2.32 8.11 5.61
N ARG A 78 3.53 8.04 5.07
CA ARG A 78 3.77 8.25 3.64
C ARG A 78 3.23 7.06 2.84
N PRO A 79 2.88 7.26 1.56
CA PRO A 79 2.52 6.15 0.69
C PRO A 79 3.54 5.00 0.75
N ALA A 80 3.06 3.77 0.96
CA ALA A 80 3.91 2.59 1.22
C ALA A 80 4.70 2.10 -0.01
N PHE A 81 4.36 2.56 -1.22
CA PHE A 81 5.01 2.17 -2.45
C PHE A 81 5.57 3.40 -3.13
N LEU A 82 6.89 3.46 -3.32
CA LEU A 82 7.49 4.41 -4.25
C LEU A 82 7.35 3.81 -5.66
N PRO A 83 6.55 4.37 -6.57
CA PRO A 83 6.55 3.90 -7.94
C PRO A 83 7.96 4.07 -8.52
N THR A 84 8.44 3.08 -9.26
CA THR A 84 9.77 3.06 -9.92
C THR A 84 9.94 4.16 -10.98
N VAL A 85 8.88 4.92 -11.25
CA VAL A 85 8.85 6.06 -12.17
C VAL A 85 9.23 7.31 -11.37
N PRO A 86 10.10 8.20 -11.87
CA PRO A 86 10.36 9.47 -11.22
C PRO A 86 9.11 10.36 -11.28
N MET A 87 8.17 10.12 -10.37
CA MET A 87 7.17 11.12 -10.00
C MET A 87 7.84 12.22 -9.18
N ALA A 88 7.38 13.45 -9.40
CA ALA A 88 7.88 14.66 -8.75
C ALA A 88 8.02 14.44 -7.24
N GLN A 89 9.22 14.67 -6.71
CA GLN A 89 9.46 14.60 -5.28
C GLN A 89 8.97 15.89 -4.61
N PRO A 90 8.39 15.80 -3.40
CA PRO A 90 8.10 14.57 -2.64
C PRO A 90 6.80 13.87 -3.09
N TYR A 91 6.85 12.53 -3.22
CA TYR A 91 5.68 11.68 -3.45
C TYR A 91 4.82 11.63 -2.18
N ASP A 92 3.57 12.08 -2.28
CA ASP A 92 2.60 12.12 -1.18
C ASP A 92 1.16 11.86 -1.70
N TYR A 93 0.19 11.70 -0.79
CA TYR A 93 -1.21 11.59 -1.15
C TYR A 93 -1.72 12.88 -1.82
N PRO A 94 -2.57 12.81 -2.86
CA PRO A 94 -3.13 13.98 -3.52
C PRO A 94 -3.98 14.89 -2.61
N SER A 95 -4.54 14.31 -1.54
CA SER A 95 -5.30 14.99 -0.49
C SER A 95 -5.14 14.21 0.81
N VAL A 96 -4.82 14.92 1.90
CA VAL A 96 -4.56 14.32 3.21
C VAL A 96 -5.60 14.69 4.27
N GLY A 97 -6.44 15.69 4.02
CA GLY A 97 -7.49 16.08 4.95
C GLY A 97 -8.27 17.33 4.52
N GLY A 98 -9.57 17.31 4.79
CA GLY A 98 -10.50 18.42 4.61
C GLY A 98 -11.20 18.82 5.91
N ILE A 99 -12.22 19.66 5.80
CA ILE A 99 -13.14 19.93 6.92
C ILE A 99 -14.04 18.71 7.10
N TRP A 100 -14.33 18.34 8.35
CA TRP A 100 -15.10 17.14 8.63
C TRP A 100 -16.55 17.32 8.18
N GLY A 101 -17.10 16.33 7.48
CA GLY A 101 -18.48 16.34 7.03
C GLY A 101 -18.76 17.25 5.83
N THR A 102 -17.72 17.76 5.14
CA THR A 102 -17.88 18.57 3.91
C THR A 102 -17.68 17.79 2.62
N ASP A 103 -17.35 16.50 2.69
CA ASP A 103 -17.20 15.67 1.51
C ASP A 103 -18.54 15.49 0.82
N ALA A 104 -18.56 15.72 -0.50
CA ALA A 104 -19.72 15.37 -1.31
C ALA A 104 -19.90 13.83 -1.32
N PRO A 105 -21.14 13.31 -1.34
CA PRO A 105 -21.40 11.87 -1.40
C PRO A 105 -21.18 11.32 -2.83
N GLU A 106 -20.02 11.62 -3.42
CA GLU A 106 -19.64 11.20 -4.76
C GLU A 106 -18.23 10.59 -4.76
N TRP A 107 -17.97 9.74 -5.75
CA TRP A 107 -16.63 9.26 -6.02
C TRP A 107 -15.98 10.24 -6.99
N SER A 108 -15.11 11.11 -6.50
CA SER A 108 -14.33 11.99 -7.39
C SER A 108 -13.46 11.11 -8.32
N PRO A 109 -13.51 11.30 -9.65
CA PRO A 109 -12.54 10.66 -10.53
C PRO A 109 -11.16 11.17 -10.10
N GLY A 110 -10.29 10.25 -9.68
CA GLY A 110 -9.04 10.57 -8.96
C GLY A 110 -8.28 11.75 -9.56
N ARG A 111 -8.01 12.75 -8.72
CA ARG A 111 -7.13 13.87 -9.03
C ARG A 111 -5.68 13.45 -8.93
#